data_AF-A0A0S8I8A2-F1
#
_entry.id   AF-A0A0S8I8A2-F1
#
_cell.length_a   1.000
_cell.length_b   1.000
_cell.length_c   1.000
_cell.angle_alpha   90.00
_cell.angle_beta   90.00
_cell.angle_gamma   90.00
#
_symmetry.space_group_name_H-M   'P 1'
#
loop_
_entity.id
_entity.type
_entity.pdbx_description
1 polymer ?
#
loop_
_entity_poly.entity_id
_entity_poly.type
_entity_poly.pdbx_seq_one_letter_code
_entity_poly.pdbx_strand_id
1 'polypeptide(L)'
;MLLCVSVSLLAACSASPGRQSLQPDVGDQNGWQTYTNAKYHFTIQYPSDWQVLELPTTEYLTATDQVWFVSETLPQPQTDSRADIVLIFTREDHSPDWESKYFDDYLSEPLWLGDVKVKRISGVNKESRLPEIVILAEIGDYYLQALPNHGAASLEYFDQVISSMRFVQAEATPPPPSATSIRGSLDEKTIVFEGIGFTYPSSLAEGATAKTIPAYIDPSGFMYDDLPEHVRFDFSIPYTTQDPFAGLQPSWIPWLRHQNPAGPEIQPLIFIFPTAAYAEINPLAGERIEALKILLDDNAVLTGGELPVLPTFNSAQDLRGQAKPLAFQVGRGLRFITRYSQGVAPVVNPGVFYTFQGLTEDGSLYVAVFFPLYVSVLPNQIQVEDWDAFNQSYLEYMTDIATRIEMLEPGNFEPDLECLDALVRSMTIDTSSLTR
;
A
#
# COMPACT_ATOMS: atom_id res chain seq x y z
N MET A 1 42.09 -70.10 -7.93
CA MET A 1 40.89 -69.50 -8.56
C MET A 1 40.25 -68.62 -7.50
N LEU A 2 40.57 -67.34 -7.53
CA LEU A 2 40.15 -66.33 -6.54
C LEU A 2 38.63 -66.16 -6.59
N LEU A 3 37.98 -66.09 -5.43
CA LEU A 3 36.95 -65.08 -5.17
C LEU A 3 36.74 -64.93 -3.66
N CYS A 4 37.13 -63.77 -3.16
CA CYS A 4 36.93 -63.30 -1.80
C CYS A 4 35.42 -63.16 -1.50
N VAL A 5 34.97 -63.70 -0.38
CA VAL A 5 33.70 -63.29 0.26
C VAL A 5 34.08 -62.55 1.53
N SER A 6 34.09 -61.22 1.42
CA SER A 6 34.31 -60.30 2.54
C SER A 6 33.00 -60.09 3.30
N VAL A 7 33.10 -60.27 4.62
CA VAL A 7 32.10 -59.88 5.62
C VAL A 7 32.04 -58.34 5.68
N SER A 8 30.85 -57.78 5.57
CA SER A 8 30.58 -56.39 5.96
C SER A 8 29.26 -56.31 6.71
N LEU A 9 29.35 -55.81 7.95
CA LEU A 9 28.24 -55.30 8.75
C LEU A 9 27.40 -54.33 7.90
N LEU A 10 26.09 -54.60 7.77
CA LEU A 10 25.13 -53.57 7.40
C LEU A 10 24.68 -52.87 8.69
N ALA A 11 25.35 -51.76 8.99
CA ALA A 11 24.81 -50.74 9.87
C ALA A 11 23.57 -50.14 9.18
N ALA A 12 22.44 -50.15 9.88
CA ALA A 12 21.27 -49.39 9.49
C ALA A 12 21.59 -47.89 9.65
N CYS A 13 22.05 -47.25 8.59
CA CYS A 13 22.02 -45.80 8.50
C CYS A 13 20.60 -45.39 8.11
N SER A 14 19.90 -44.80 9.06
CA SER A 14 18.74 -43.95 8.84
C SER A 14 19.08 -42.87 7.80
N ALA A 15 18.63 -43.05 6.57
CA ALA A 15 18.60 -41.96 5.60
C ALA A 15 17.52 -40.97 6.06
N SER A 16 17.94 -39.81 6.54
CA SER A 16 17.09 -38.63 6.63
C SER A 16 16.50 -38.34 5.24
N PRO A 17 15.26 -37.84 5.13
CA PRO A 17 14.70 -37.45 3.85
C PRO A 17 15.57 -36.34 3.26
N GLY A 18 16.35 -36.68 2.22
CA GLY A 18 17.20 -35.74 1.52
C GLY A 18 16.36 -34.66 0.86
N ARG A 19 16.79 -33.39 0.99
CA ARG A 19 16.20 -32.26 0.26
C ARG A 19 16.34 -32.53 -1.24
N GLN A 20 15.22 -32.71 -1.95
CA GLN A 20 15.22 -32.62 -3.40
C GLN A 20 15.30 -31.13 -3.78
N SER A 21 16.43 -30.72 -4.33
CA SER A 21 16.62 -29.44 -5.00
C SER A 21 16.45 -29.66 -6.50
N LEU A 22 15.84 -28.71 -7.21
CA LEU A 22 16.03 -28.60 -8.67
C LEU A 22 17.54 -28.39 -8.90
N GLN A 23 18.26 -29.43 -9.32
CA GLN A 23 19.63 -29.24 -9.78
C GLN A 23 19.53 -28.56 -11.15
N PRO A 24 20.20 -27.42 -11.35
CA PRO A 24 20.32 -26.87 -12.69
C PRO A 24 21.06 -27.91 -13.52
N ASP A 25 20.46 -28.37 -14.61
CA ASP A 25 21.24 -28.93 -15.70
C ASP A 25 22.06 -27.73 -16.20
N VAL A 26 23.33 -27.66 -15.79
CA VAL A 26 24.21 -26.52 -16.04
C VAL A 26 24.58 -26.53 -17.52
N GLY A 27 23.61 -26.19 -18.36
CA GLY A 27 23.84 -25.62 -19.67
C GLY A 27 24.58 -24.30 -19.49
N ASP A 28 25.51 -24.04 -20.40
CA ASP A 28 26.42 -22.89 -20.37
C ASP A 28 25.62 -21.58 -20.22
N GLN A 29 25.56 -21.02 -19.00
CA GLN A 29 24.84 -19.75 -18.68
C GLN A 29 25.52 -18.51 -19.29
N ASN A 30 26.41 -18.71 -20.27
CA ASN A 30 26.98 -17.65 -21.10
C ASN A 30 25.84 -16.96 -21.86
N GLY A 31 25.47 -15.76 -21.40
CA GLY A 31 24.35 -15.00 -21.96
C GLY A 31 23.11 -14.93 -21.07
N TRP A 32 23.24 -15.18 -19.75
CA TRP A 32 22.19 -14.92 -18.76
C TRP A 32 22.52 -13.65 -17.94
N GLN A 33 21.48 -12.98 -17.45
CA GLN A 33 21.57 -11.82 -16.56
C GLN A 33 20.75 -12.03 -15.28
N THR A 34 20.96 -11.20 -14.27
CA THR A 34 20.27 -11.29 -12.96
C THR A 34 19.34 -10.11 -12.79
N TYR A 35 18.07 -10.39 -12.49
CA TYR A 35 17.10 -9.41 -12.04
C TYR A 35 16.97 -9.48 -10.52
N THR A 36 16.84 -8.33 -9.88
CA THR A 36 16.67 -8.19 -8.43
C THR A 36 15.39 -7.42 -8.18
N ASN A 37 14.44 -8.04 -7.48
CA ASN A 37 13.23 -7.37 -7.04
C ASN A 37 13.37 -6.95 -5.58
N ALA A 38 13.37 -5.63 -5.34
CA ALA A 38 13.53 -5.07 -4.01
C ALA A 38 12.27 -5.26 -3.14
N LYS A 39 11.07 -5.32 -3.73
CA LYS A 39 9.78 -5.44 -3.03
C LYS A 39 9.59 -6.82 -2.39
N TYR A 40 9.93 -7.88 -3.12
CA TYR A 40 9.77 -9.27 -2.70
C TYR A 40 11.11 -9.92 -2.30
N HIS A 41 12.17 -9.11 -2.18
CA HIS A 41 13.50 -9.50 -1.73
C HIS A 41 14.04 -10.76 -2.41
N PHE A 42 13.95 -10.85 -3.74
CA PHE A 42 14.52 -11.97 -4.47
C PHE A 42 15.43 -11.53 -5.61
N THR A 43 16.35 -12.42 -5.96
CA THR A 43 17.10 -12.37 -7.22
C THR A 43 16.74 -13.59 -8.06
N ILE A 44 16.77 -13.44 -9.38
CA ILE A 44 16.50 -14.52 -10.33
C ILE A 44 17.32 -14.28 -11.60
N GLN A 45 17.82 -15.36 -12.19
CA GLN A 45 18.57 -15.32 -13.45
C GLN A 45 17.66 -15.72 -14.62
N TYR A 46 17.90 -15.09 -15.76
CA TYR A 46 17.15 -15.32 -17.00
C TYR A 46 18.02 -14.99 -18.23
N PRO A 47 17.68 -15.49 -19.44
CA PRO A 47 18.45 -15.18 -20.64
C PRO A 47 18.52 -13.67 -20.93
N SER A 48 19.69 -13.18 -21.34
CA SER A 48 19.95 -11.74 -21.49
C SER A 48 19.19 -11.07 -22.62
N ASP A 49 18.68 -11.83 -23.57
CA ASP A 49 17.84 -11.39 -24.69
C ASP A 49 16.35 -11.28 -24.33
N TRP A 50 15.95 -11.77 -23.15
CA TRP A 50 14.58 -11.66 -22.64
C TRP A 50 14.35 -10.32 -21.95
N GLN A 51 13.10 -9.89 -21.95
CA GLN A 51 12.62 -8.66 -21.30
C GLN A 51 11.98 -8.99 -19.94
N VAL A 52 12.17 -8.10 -18.96
CA VAL A 52 11.51 -8.17 -17.65
C VAL A 52 10.61 -6.96 -17.46
N LEU A 53 9.38 -7.21 -17.00
CA LEU A 53 8.39 -6.16 -16.77
C LEU A 53 7.70 -6.39 -15.42
N GLU A 54 7.75 -5.39 -14.54
CA GLU A 54 6.98 -5.37 -13.30
C GLU A 54 5.59 -4.78 -13.58
N LEU A 55 4.55 -5.52 -13.23
CA LEU A 55 3.15 -5.16 -13.42
C LEU A 55 2.46 -4.93 -12.08
N PRO A 56 1.44 -4.05 -12.03
CA PRO A 56 0.82 -3.37 -13.18
C PRO A 56 1.63 -2.21 -13.78
N THR A 57 1.45 -1.95 -15.07
CA THR A 57 1.92 -0.75 -15.78
C THR A 57 0.75 -0.04 -16.47
N THR A 58 0.99 1.15 -17.02
CA THR A 58 -0.03 1.89 -17.81
C THR A 58 -0.51 1.11 -19.04
N GLU A 59 0.34 0.26 -19.61
CA GLU A 59 0.02 -0.54 -20.79
C GLU A 59 -0.57 -1.91 -20.42
N TYR A 60 -0.15 -2.48 -19.29
CA TYR A 60 -0.56 -3.81 -18.82
C TYR A 60 -1.13 -3.71 -17.41
N LEU A 61 -2.45 -3.59 -17.34
CA LEU A 61 -3.19 -3.52 -16.09
C LEU A 61 -3.41 -4.92 -15.54
N THR A 62 -2.93 -5.18 -14.33
CA THR A 62 -3.16 -6.42 -13.58
C THR A 62 -3.75 -6.09 -12.22
N ALA A 63 -4.66 -6.95 -11.73
CA ALA A 63 -5.27 -6.79 -10.40
C ALA A 63 -4.29 -7.13 -9.26
N THR A 64 -3.25 -7.89 -9.57
CA THR A 64 -2.20 -8.32 -8.64
C THR A 64 -0.85 -7.93 -9.20
N ASP A 65 0.13 -7.83 -8.30
CA ASP A 65 1.51 -7.63 -8.67
C ASP A 65 2.04 -8.83 -9.45
N GLN A 66 2.70 -8.54 -10.57
CA GLN A 66 3.33 -9.58 -11.37
C GLN A 66 4.72 -9.17 -11.84
N VAL A 67 5.60 -10.14 -12.03
CA VAL A 67 6.85 -9.96 -12.76
C VAL A 67 6.82 -10.87 -13.97
N TRP A 68 6.85 -10.28 -15.15
CA TRP A 68 6.82 -10.97 -16.43
C TRP A 68 8.23 -11.11 -16.98
N PHE A 69 8.56 -12.30 -17.47
CA PHE A 69 9.75 -12.59 -18.27
C PHE A 69 9.30 -13.00 -19.66
N VAL A 70 9.77 -12.30 -20.69
CA VAL A 70 9.29 -12.47 -22.09
C VAL A 70 10.48 -12.69 -23.01
N SER A 71 10.47 -13.80 -23.78
CA SER A 71 11.55 -14.18 -24.69
C SER A 71 11.49 -13.50 -26.05
N GLU A 72 10.30 -13.07 -26.46
CA GLU A 72 10.06 -12.44 -27.76
C GLU A 72 9.47 -11.02 -27.61
N THR A 73 8.56 -10.63 -28.50
CA THR A 73 7.82 -9.38 -28.41
C THR A 73 6.87 -9.41 -27.22
N LEU A 74 6.79 -8.29 -26.49
CA LEU A 74 5.79 -8.11 -25.43
C LEU A 74 4.39 -8.49 -25.94
N PRO A 75 3.61 -9.27 -25.18
CA PRO A 75 2.24 -9.61 -25.53
C PRO A 75 1.45 -8.34 -25.87
N GLN A 76 0.55 -8.34 -26.86
CA GLN A 76 -0.25 -7.14 -27.09
C GLN A 76 -1.16 -6.87 -25.87
N PRO A 77 -1.27 -5.61 -25.40
CA PRO A 77 -2.18 -5.25 -24.32
C PRO A 77 -3.60 -5.77 -24.59
N GLN A 78 -4.29 -6.23 -23.54
CA GLN A 78 -5.68 -6.72 -23.62
C GLN A 78 -5.88 -7.97 -24.51
N THR A 79 -4.82 -8.68 -24.86
CA THR A 79 -4.93 -10.04 -25.39
C THR A 79 -4.76 -11.04 -24.26
N ASP A 80 -5.41 -12.21 -24.32
CA ASP A 80 -5.22 -13.32 -23.35
C ASP A 80 -3.79 -13.92 -23.39
N SER A 81 -2.88 -13.31 -24.15
CA SER A 81 -1.48 -13.71 -24.30
C SER A 81 -0.71 -13.41 -23.00
N ARG A 82 -0.06 -14.42 -22.46
CA ARG A 82 0.74 -14.34 -21.23
C ARG A 82 2.24 -14.30 -21.55
N ALA A 83 3.01 -13.63 -20.70
CA ALA A 83 4.48 -13.69 -20.74
C ALA A 83 4.98 -15.14 -20.58
N ASP A 84 6.19 -15.43 -21.09
CA ASP A 84 6.77 -16.77 -21.03
C ASP A 84 6.86 -17.30 -19.61
N ILE A 85 7.26 -16.46 -18.65
CA ILE A 85 7.19 -16.79 -17.23
C ILE A 85 6.53 -15.62 -16.50
N VAL A 86 5.54 -15.94 -15.68
CA VAL A 86 4.85 -14.98 -14.82
C VAL A 86 5.09 -15.37 -13.37
N LEU A 87 5.58 -14.43 -12.57
CA LEU A 87 5.55 -14.49 -11.12
C LEU A 87 4.40 -13.63 -10.64
N ILE A 88 3.44 -14.20 -9.92
CA ILE A 88 2.29 -13.49 -9.34
C ILE A 88 2.48 -13.46 -7.84
N PHE A 89 2.37 -12.28 -7.24
CA PHE A 89 2.48 -12.09 -5.80
C PHE A 89 1.14 -11.65 -5.23
N THR A 90 0.60 -12.46 -4.32
CA THR A 90 -0.68 -12.19 -3.65
C THR A 90 -0.49 -12.23 -2.13
N ARG A 91 -1.38 -11.56 -1.40
CA ARG A 91 -1.47 -11.72 0.08
C ARG A 91 -2.49 -12.79 0.48
N GLU A 92 -3.29 -13.25 -0.47
CA GLU A 92 -4.20 -14.39 -0.32
C GLU A 92 -3.53 -15.69 -0.78
N ASP A 93 -3.77 -16.76 -0.05
CA ASP A 93 -3.31 -18.09 -0.42
C ASP A 93 -4.21 -18.68 -1.51
N HIS A 94 -3.68 -18.74 -2.73
CA HIS A 94 -4.34 -19.38 -3.87
C HIS A 94 -4.01 -20.88 -3.99
N SER A 95 -3.30 -21.48 -3.04
CA SER A 95 -3.08 -22.93 -3.03
C SER A 95 -4.35 -23.79 -3.10
N PRO A 96 -5.53 -23.36 -2.60
CA PRO A 96 -6.78 -24.10 -2.77
C PRO A 96 -7.22 -24.24 -4.24
N ASP A 97 -6.85 -23.30 -5.11
CA ASP A 97 -7.16 -23.35 -6.55
C ASP A 97 -6.35 -24.46 -7.27
N TRP A 98 -5.29 -24.97 -6.62
CA TRP A 98 -4.38 -25.98 -7.14
C TRP A 98 -4.54 -27.34 -6.44
N GLU A 99 -5.72 -27.63 -5.90
CA GLU A 99 -6.02 -28.90 -5.26
C GLU A 99 -6.26 -30.04 -6.28
N SER A 100 -5.93 -31.28 -5.89
CA SER A 100 -6.03 -32.47 -6.74
C SER A 100 -7.43 -32.72 -7.33
N LYS A 101 -8.49 -32.17 -6.73
CA LYS A 101 -9.85 -32.29 -7.25
C LYS A 101 -9.99 -31.67 -8.64
N TYR A 102 -9.20 -30.65 -8.98
CA TYR A 102 -9.24 -29.93 -10.24
C TYR A 102 -8.39 -30.56 -11.37
N PHE A 103 -7.56 -31.56 -11.07
CA PHE A 103 -6.59 -32.12 -12.03
C PHE A 103 -6.75 -33.63 -12.22
N ASP A 104 -6.51 -34.08 -13.45
CA ASP A 104 -6.12 -35.45 -13.79
C ASP A 104 -4.58 -35.55 -13.73
N ASP A 105 -4.04 -36.74 -13.41
CA ASP A 105 -2.59 -36.97 -13.25
C ASP A 105 -1.89 -35.98 -12.28
N TYR A 106 -2.60 -35.59 -11.22
CA TYR A 106 -2.11 -34.63 -10.22
C TYR A 106 -0.84 -35.13 -9.53
N LEU A 107 0.21 -34.32 -9.63
CA LEU A 107 1.46 -34.50 -8.92
C LEU A 107 1.75 -33.24 -8.10
N SER A 108 2.13 -33.44 -6.84
CA SER A 108 2.61 -32.35 -5.99
C SER A 108 3.88 -32.76 -5.26
N GLU A 109 4.93 -31.98 -5.49
CA GLU A 109 6.28 -32.27 -5.02
C GLU A 109 6.81 -31.08 -4.22
N PRO A 110 7.31 -31.30 -2.99
CA PRO A 110 8.05 -30.27 -2.27
C PRO A 110 9.45 -30.13 -2.87
N LEU A 111 9.88 -28.90 -3.11
CA LEU A 111 11.23 -28.57 -3.52
C LEU A 111 11.74 -27.35 -2.74
N TRP A 112 13.02 -27.03 -2.91
CA TRP A 112 13.67 -25.93 -2.23
C TRP A 112 14.24 -24.93 -3.25
N LEU A 113 13.91 -23.65 -3.08
CA LEU A 113 14.52 -22.53 -3.79
C LEU A 113 15.38 -21.74 -2.79
N GLY A 114 16.67 -22.09 -2.73
CA GLY A 114 17.53 -21.66 -1.63
C GLY A 114 17.04 -22.23 -0.29
N ASP A 115 16.72 -21.35 0.65
CA ASP A 115 16.20 -21.71 1.98
C ASP A 115 14.67 -21.69 2.08
N VAL A 116 13.97 -21.34 1.00
CA VAL A 116 12.50 -21.33 0.97
C VAL A 116 11.99 -22.68 0.46
N LYS A 117 11.10 -23.30 1.24
CA LYS A 117 10.39 -24.51 0.84
C LYS A 117 9.22 -24.12 -0.06
N VAL A 118 9.19 -24.67 -1.26
CA VAL A 118 8.13 -24.39 -2.23
C VAL A 118 7.47 -25.70 -2.68
N LYS A 119 6.30 -25.59 -3.31
CA LYS A 119 5.50 -26.72 -3.78
C LYS A 119 5.35 -26.61 -5.30
N ARG A 120 5.86 -27.59 -6.04
CA ARG A 120 5.53 -27.74 -7.47
C ARG A 120 4.26 -28.56 -7.57
N ILE A 121 3.35 -28.09 -8.40
CA ILE A 121 2.15 -28.80 -8.75
C ILE A 121 2.13 -28.93 -10.26
N SER A 122 1.82 -30.14 -10.76
CA SER A 122 1.61 -30.39 -12.18
C SER A 122 0.45 -31.35 -12.37
N GLY A 123 -0.28 -31.22 -13.47
CA GLY A 123 -1.35 -32.14 -13.85
C GLY A 123 -2.07 -31.65 -15.10
N VAL A 124 -3.08 -32.38 -15.54
CA VAL A 124 -3.98 -31.95 -16.62
C VAL A 124 -5.23 -31.35 -15.98
N ASN A 125 -5.47 -30.06 -16.16
CA ASN A 125 -6.63 -29.39 -15.60
C ASN A 125 -7.92 -29.97 -16.21
N LYS A 126 -8.89 -30.34 -15.37
CA LYS A 126 -10.10 -31.04 -15.80
C LYS A 126 -11.05 -30.16 -16.62
N GLU A 127 -11.01 -28.85 -16.39
CA GLU A 127 -11.82 -27.88 -17.10
C GLU A 127 -11.16 -27.48 -18.42
N SER A 128 -9.91 -27.01 -18.38
CA SER A 128 -9.20 -26.54 -19.59
C SER A 128 -8.73 -27.69 -20.49
N ARG A 129 -8.57 -28.91 -19.94
CA ARG A 129 -7.96 -30.09 -20.57
C ARG A 129 -6.51 -29.89 -20.98
N LEU A 130 -5.84 -28.88 -20.44
CA LEU A 130 -4.46 -28.55 -20.72
C LEU A 130 -3.55 -29.03 -19.58
N PRO A 131 -2.30 -29.45 -19.90
CA PRO A 131 -1.29 -29.65 -18.88
C PRO A 131 -0.95 -28.30 -18.25
N GLU A 132 -0.92 -28.23 -16.92
CA GLU A 132 -0.61 -27.02 -16.14
C GLU A 132 0.49 -27.33 -15.14
N ILE A 133 1.34 -26.34 -14.86
CA ILE A 133 2.42 -26.40 -13.88
C ILE A 133 2.44 -25.09 -13.11
N VAL A 134 2.57 -25.16 -11.79
CA VAL A 134 2.79 -24.00 -10.92
C VAL A 134 3.85 -24.28 -9.86
N ILE A 135 4.59 -23.24 -9.49
CA ILE A 135 5.38 -23.22 -8.26
C ILE A 135 4.70 -22.30 -7.27
N LEU A 136 4.31 -22.86 -6.11
CA LEU A 136 3.71 -22.13 -5.01
C LEU A 136 4.71 -21.98 -3.88
N ALA A 137 4.88 -20.76 -3.39
CA ALA A 137 5.75 -20.48 -2.25
C ALA A 137 5.11 -19.47 -1.31
N GLU A 138 5.25 -19.70 -0.01
CA GLU A 138 4.99 -18.69 1.03
C GLU A 138 6.32 -17.99 1.32
N ILE A 139 6.35 -16.67 1.12
CA ILE A 139 7.56 -15.85 1.23
C ILE A 139 7.22 -14.63 2.08
N GLY A 140 7.51 -14.72 3.38
CA GLY A 140 7.06 -13.70 4.32
C GLY A 140 5.53 -13.60 4.30
N ASP A 141 5.02 -12.40 4.01
CA ASP A 141 3.57 -12.12 3.98
C ASP A 141 2.92 -12.31 2.60
N TYR A 142 3.64 -12.89 1.63
CA TYR A 142 3.16 -13.08 0.27
C TYR A 142 3.15 -14.55 -0.13
N TYR A 143 2.18 -14.90 -0.94
CA TYR A 143 2.14 -16.13 -1.72
C TYR A 143 2.61 -15.83 -3.14
N LEU A 144 3.63 -16.54 -3.57
CA LEU A 144 4.10 -16.54 -4.95
C LEU A 144 3.44 -17.68 -5.71
N GLN A 145 2.93 -17.36 -6.90
CA GLN A 145 2.64 -18.33 -7.95
C GLN A 145 3.56 -18.05 -9.14
N ALA A 146 4.40 -19.02 -9.51
CA ALA A 146 5.19 -18.95 -10.74
C ALA A 146 4.59 -19.88 -11.81
N LEU A 147 4.30 -19.32 -12.99
CA LEU A 147 3.54 -19.99 -14.05
C LEU A 147 4.24 -19.82 -15.41
N PRO A 148 4.39 -20.89 -16.22
CA PRO A 148 4.74 -20.78 -17.63
C PRO A 148 3.51 -20.43 -18.50
N ASN A 149 3.70 -19.84 -19.69
CA ASN A 149 2.61 -19.71 -20.69
C ASN A 149 2.42 -20.94 -21.59
N HIS A 150 3.19 -22.01 -21.36
CA HIS A 150 3.18 -23.25 -22.16
C HIS A 150 3.70 -23.13 -23.61
N GLY A 151 4.30 -21.99 -23.97
CA GLY A 151 5.07 -21.83 -25.20
C GLY A 151 6.38 -22.64 -25.18
N ALA A 152 6.98 -22.84 -26.34
CA ALA A 152 8.22 -23.63 -26.46
C ALA A 152 9.36 -23.05 -25.61
N ALA A 153 9.57 -21.73 -25.68
CA ALA A 153 10.59 -21.03 -24.89
C ALA A 153 10.27 -21.10 -23.38
N SER A 154 9.02 -20.84 -23.01
CA SER A 154 8.58 -20.96 -21.62
C SER A 154 8.88 -22.34 -21.03
N LEU A 155 8.49 -23.43 -21.68
CA LEU A 155 8.71 -24.79 -21.17
C LEU A 155 10.19 -25.20 -21.15
N GLU A 156 11.00 -24.71 -22.09
CA GLU A 156 12.45 -24.96 -22.14
C GLU A 156 13.20 -24.29 -20.98
N TYR A 157 12.81 -23.04 -20.65
CA TYR A 157 13.55 -22.21 -19.70
C TYR A 157 12.93 -22.13 -18.30
N PHE A 158 11.66 -22.50 -18.11
CA PHE A 158 10.95 -22.34 -16.83
C PHE A 158 11.70 -22.96 -15.65
N ASP A 159 12.08 -24.25 -15.73
CA ASP A 159 12.77 -24.92 -14.63
C ASP A 159 14.15 -24.28 -14.35
N GLN A 160 14.85 -23.79 -15.37
CA GLN A 160 16.16 -23.13 -15.22
C GLN A 160 16.03 -21.74 -14.58
N VAL A 161 15.06 -20.94 -15.03
CA VAL A 161 14.79 -19.60 -14.47
C VAL A 161 14.33 -19.73 -13.03
N ILE A 162 13.33 -20.57 -12.73
CA ILE A 162 12.81 -20.70 -11.37
C ILE A 162 13.85 -21.31 -10.41
N SER A 163 14.62 -22.31 -10.84
CA SER A 163 15.67 -22.90 -9.98
C SER A 163 16.81 -21.93 -9.65
N SER A 164 16.97 -20.85 -10.41
CA SER A 164 17.94 -19.78 -10.12
C SER A 164 17.47 -18.79 -9.05
N MET A 165 16.17 -18.79 -8.70
CA MET A 165 15.58 -17.82 -7.77
C MET A 165 16.16 -17.96 -6.35
N ARG A 166 16.53 -16.85 -5.73
CA ARG A 166 17.06 -16.79 -4.36
C ARG A 166 16.39 -15.65 -3.60
N PHE A 167 15.89 -15.94 -2.39
CA PHE A 167 15.37 -14.94 -1.47
C PHE A 167 16.48 -14.40 -0.57
N VAL A 168 16.51 -13.08 -0.36
CA VAL A 168 17.50 -12.37 0.45
C VAL A 168 16.89 -12.15 1.84
N GLN A 169 17.46 -12.76 2.89
CA GLN A 169 17.00 -12.54 4.27
C GLN A 169 17.37 -11.13 4.75
N ALA A 170 16.39 -10.40 5.30
CA ALA A 170 16.61 -9.19 6.09
C ALA A 170 16.81 -9.58 7.57
N GLU A 171 17.90 -9.13 8.20
CA GLU A 171 18.12 -9.33 9.64
C GLU A 171 17.10 -8.50 10.45
N ALA A 172 16.36 -9.17 11.32
CA ALA A 172 15.33 -8.57 12.17
C ALA A 172 15.96 -7.69 13.28
N THR A 173 15.51 -6.44 13.38
CA THR A 173 15.73 -5.61 14.57
C THR A 173 14.54 -5.78 15.53
N PRO A 174 14.77 -5.91 16.85
CA PRO A 174 13.70 -6.12 17.82
C PRO A 174 12.84 -4.85 18.03
N PRO A 175 11.56 -4.99 18.39
CA PRO A 175 10.65 -3.86 18.54
C PRO A 175 11.06 -2.99 19.75
N PRO A 176 10.91 -1.65 19.69
CA PRO A 176 11.21 -0.80 20.83
C PRO A 176 10.17 -0.98 21.94
N PRO A 177 10.57 -0.91 23.23
CA PRO A 177 9.65 -0.97 24.35
C PRO A 177 8.82 0.32 24.43
N SER A 178 7.57 0.20 24.89
CA SER A 178 6.62 1.28 25.13
C SER A 178 7.28 2.51 25.77
N ALA A 179 7.39 3.59 25.00
CA ALA A 179 8.02 4.82 25.47
C ALA A 179 7.00 5.69 26.22
N THR A 180 7.27 5.86 27.51
CA THR A 180 6.75 6.97 28.32
C THR A 180 7.26 8.30 27.76
N SER A 181 6.41 9.31 27.82
CA SER A 181 6.64 10.67 27.31
C SER A 181 7.97 11.29 27.74
N ILE A 182 8.68 11.89 26.77
CA ILE A 182 9.64 12.98 27.02
C ILE A 182 9.42 14.06 25.96
N ARG A 183 9.02 15.26 26.42
CA ARG A 183 9.17 16.53 25.69
C ARG A 183 10.64 16.90 25.61
N GLY A 184 11.13 17.31 24.43
CA GLY A 184 12.39 18.06 24.32
C GLY A 184 13.03 18.01 22.93
N SER A 185 13.04 19.15 22.26
CA SER A 185 13.64 19.47 20.96
C SER A 185 15.09 19.02 20.75
N LEU A 186 15.41 18.54 19.54
CA LEU A 186 16.68 18.83 18.85
C LEU A 186 16.65 18.57 17.33
N ASP A 187 15.69 17.82 16.78
CA ASP A 187 15.61 17.55 15.33
C ASP A 187 14.33 18.10 14.67
N GLU A 188 14.10 19.40 14.77
CA GLU A 188 13.02 20.08 14.02
C GLU A 188 13.51 20.43 12.62
N LYS A 189 12.73 20.04 11.60
CA LYS A 189 12.98 20.33 10.19
C LYS A 189 12.08 21.46 9.74
N THR A 190 12.56 22.25 8.78
CA THR A 190 11.79 23.31 8.14
C THR A 190 11.78 23.08 6.64
N ILE A 191 10.62 23.24 6.03
CA ILE A 191 10.48 23.28 4.57
C ILE A 191 9.83 24.60 4.17
N VAL A 192 10.31 25.16 3.06
CA VAL A 192 9.74 26.35 2.43
C VAL A 192 9.69 26.11 0.93
N PHE A 193 8.53 26.37 0.32
CA PHE A 193 8.29 26.27 -1.11
C PHE A 193 7.30 27.36 -1.52
N GLU A 194 7.70 28.21 -2.47
CA GLU A 194 6.84 29.28 -3.03
C GLU A 194 6.16 30.20 -1.99
N GLY A 195 6.85 30.45 -0.88
CA GLY A 195 6.34 31.28 0.23
C GLY A 195 5.43 30.55 1.22
N ILE A 196 5.15 29.27 0.98
CA ILE A 196 4.52 28.37 1.96
C ILE A 196 5.64 27.70 2.76
N GLY A 197 5.55 27.73 4.08
CA GLY A 197 6.53 27.08 4.94
C GLY A 197 5.93 26.57 6.24
N PHE A 198 6.53 25.54 6.81
CA PHE A 198 6.15 24.98 8.11
C PHE A 198 7.33 24.19 8.71
N THR A 199 7.24 23.93 10.00
CA THR A 199 8.18 23.10 10.75
C THR A 199 7.55 21.77 11.13
N TYR A 200 8.38 20.74 11.24
CA TYR A 200 7.95 19.42 11.69
C TYR A 200 9.09 18.69 12.41
N PRO A 201 8.81 17.92 13.47
CA PRO A 201 9.83 17.13 14.12
C PRO A 201 10.25 15.95 13.23
N SER A 202 11.51 15.53 13.33
CA SER A 202 12.01 14.37 12.57
C SER A 202 11.34 13.05 12.97
N SER A 203 10.69 13.00 14.14
CA SER A 203 9.84 11.88 14.54
C SER A 203 8.56 11.78 13.68
N LEU A 204 8.12 12.88 13.07
CA LEU A 204 6.98 12.87 12.18
C LEU A 204 7.37 12.40 10.78
N ALA A 205 8.52 12.83 10.25
CA ALA A 205 8.98 12.42 8.92
C ALA A 205 10.50 12.51 8.76
N GLU A 206 11.06 11.60 7.95
CA GLU A 206 12.45 11.67 7.48
C GLU A 206 12.69 12.86 6.57
N GLY A 207 11.69 13.28 5.83
CA GLY A 207 11.78 14.44 4.96
C GLY A 207 10.42 14.81 4.37
N ALA A 208 10.37 15.98 3.75
CA ALA A 208 9.24 16.44 2.98
C ALA A 208 9.75 17.01 1.66
N THR A 209 8.97 16.82 0.59
CA THR A 209 9.21 17.44 -0.72
C THR A 209 7.98 18.22 -1.14
N ALA A 210 8.16 19.29 -1.91
CA ALA A 210 7.08 20.14 -2.38
C ALA A 210 7.09 20.27 -3.90
N LYS A 211 5.91 20.41 -4.49
CA LYS A 211 5.74 20.64 -5.93
C LYS A 211 4.42 21.36 -6.21
N THR A 212 4.41 22.11 -7.30
CA THR A 212 3.18 22.63 -7.91
C THR A 212 2.62 21.56 -8.83
N ILE A 213 1.37 21.18 -8.59
CA ILE A 213 0.62 20.20 -9.37
C ILE A 213 -0.27 20.97 -10.35
N PRO A 214 -0.15 20.75 -11.67
CA PRO A 214 -1.04 21.36 -12.65
C PRO A 214 -2.50 21.01 -12.40
N ALA A 215 -3.40 21.87 -12.85
CA ALA A 215 -4.83 21.57 -12.84
C ALA A 215 -5.13 20.28 -13.62
N TYR A 216 -6.08 19.50 -13.11
CA TYR A 216 -6.57 18.29 -13.75
C TYR A 216 -8.10 18.28 -13.70
N ILE A 217 -8.70 17.99 -14.86
CA ILE A 217 -10.15 17.83 -15.02
C ILE A 217 -10.35 16.46 -15.64
N ASP A 218 -11.16 15.62 -14.99
CA ASP A 218 -11.43 14.28 -15.47
C ASP A 218 -12.24 14.35 -16.79
N PRO A 219 -11.70 13.86 -17.92
CA PRO A 219 -12.40 13.90 -19.20
C PRO A 219 -13.69 13.06 -19.24
N SER A 220 -13.87 12.13 -18.29
CA SER A 220 -15.10 11.34 -18.13
C SER A 220 -16.24 12.13 -17.46
N GLY A 221 -15.95 13.30 -16.88
CA GLY A 221 -16.89 14.09 -16.07
C GLY A 221 -17.05 13.57 -14.64
N PHE A 222 -16.18 12.67 -14.19
CA PHE A 222 -16.15 12.19 -12.82
C PHE A 222 -15.50 13.22 -11.89
N MET A 223 -16.32 14.18 -11.45
CA MET A 223 -15.92 15.40 -10.74
C MET A 223 -15.17 15.22 -9.41
N TYR A 224 -15.03 13.99 -8.89
CA TYR A 224 -14.25 13.73 -7.68
C TYR A 224 -12.74 13.90 -7.91
N ASP A 225 -12.31 13.76 -9.17
CA ASP A 225 -10.90 13.90 -9.55
C ASP A 225 -10.57 15.29 -10.10
N ASP A 226 -11.53 16.23 -10.16
CA ASP A 226 -11.26 17.60 -10.63
C ASP A 226 -10.51 18.41 -9.55
N LEU A 227 -9.24 18.77 -9.82
CA LEU A 227 -8.41 19.62 -8.97
C LEU A 227 -7.87 20.83 -9.73
N PRO A 228 -7.86 22.03 -9.13
CA PRO A 228 -7.17 23.16 -9.72
C PRO A 228 -5.66 22.96 -9.61
N GLU A 229 -4.90 23.86 -10.24
CA GLU A 229 -3.47 23.96 -9.94
C GLU A 229 -3.29 24.26 -8.45
N HIS A 230 -2.38 23.57 -7.80
CA HIS A 230 -2.20 23.65 -6.35
C HIS A 230 -0.79 23.27 -5.93
N VAL A 231 -0.40 23.67 -4.72
CA VAL A 231 0.85 23.22 -4.09
C VAL A 231 0.58 21.97 -3.27
N ARG A 232 1.45 20.97 -3.41
CA ARG A 232 1.42 19.72 -2.66
C ARG A 232 2.75 19.50 -1.94
N PHE A 233 2.67 19.07 -0.70
CA PHE A 233 3.81 18.54 0.06
C PHE A 233 3.61 17.05 0.33
N ASP A 234 4.63 16.27 0.00
CA ASP A 234 4.70 14.82 0.22
C ASP A 234 5.70 14.54 1.35
N PHE A 235 5.32 13.70 2.31
CA PHE A 235 6.17 13.34 3.46
C PHE A 235 6.72 11.91 3.32
N SER A 236 8.01 11.75 3.58
CA SER A 236 8.63 10.43 3.77
C SER A 236 8.48 10.04 5.24
N ILE A 237 7.50 9.17 5.54
CA ILE A 237 7.33 8.65 6.89
C ILE A 237 7.64 7.15 6.97
N PRO A 238 8.66 6.75 7.76
CA PRO A 238 8.99 5.34 7.94
C PRO A 238 7.92 4.49 8.60
N TYR A 239 7.06 5.02 9.49
CA TYR A 239 6.04 4.17 10.12
C TYR A 239 4.95 3.73 9.14
N THR A 240 4.71 4.46 8.04
CA THR A 240 3.68 4.07 7.06
C THR A 240 4.11 2.88 6.20
N THR A 241 5.40 2.53 6.24
CA THR A 241 5.94 1.31 5.63
C THR A 241 5.99 0.12 6.59
N GLN A 242 5.49 0.26 7.82
CA GLN A 242 5.37 -0.79 8.83
C GLN A 242 3.91 -1.23 9.00
N ASP A 243 3.69 -2.46 9.46
CA ASP A 243 2.33 -2.92 9.78
C ASP A 243 1.69 -2.03 10.87
N PRO A 244 0.37 -1.76 10.80
CA PRO A 244 -0.58 -2.28 9.82
C PRO A 244 -0.66 -1.47 8.52
N PHE A 245 0.15 -0.42 8.34
CA PHE A 245 0.07 0.40 7.13
C PHE A 245 0.76 -0.31 5.96
N ALA A 246 1.86 -1.03 6.17
CA ALA A 246 2.63 -1.71 5.13
C ALA A 246 1.81 -2.52 4.10
N GLY A 247 1.66 -1.98 2.89
CA GLY A 247 1.00 -2.65 1.76
C GLY A 247 -0.51 -2.82 1.92
N LEU A 248 -1.14 -2.11 2.84
CA LEU A 248 -2.57 -1.84 2.78
C LEU A 248 -2.78 -0.53 2.03
N GLN A 249 -3.75 -0.47 1.13
CA GLN A 249 -4.19 0.83 0.60
C GLN A 249 -5.34 1.30 1.48
N PRO A 250 -5.16 2.34 2.31
CA PRO A 250 -6.29 2.98 2.96
C PRO A 250 -7.31 3.38 1.91
N SER A 251 -8.60 3.15 2.20
CA SER A 251 -9.70 3.43 1.27
C SER A 251 -9.72 4.88 0.76
N TRP A 252 -9.06 5.79 1.47
CA TRP A 252 -8.92 7.21 1.13
C TRP A 252 -7.72 7.53 0.22
N ILE A 253 -6.71 6.67 0.10
CA ILE A 253 -5.48 6.99 -0.64
C ILE A 253 -5.57 6.84 -2.16
N PRO A 254 -6.27 5.85 -2.73
CA PRO A 254 -6.54 5.83 -4.16
C PRO A 254 -7.14 7.16 -4.69
N TRP A 255 -7.92 7.87 -3.87
CA TRP A 255 -8.49 9.17 -4.24
C TRP A 255 -7.46 10.31 -4.26
N LEU A 256 -6.36 10.19 -3.51
CA LEU A 256 -5.25 11.15 -3.52
C LEU A 256 -4.13 10.76 -4.52
N ARG A 257 -4.28 9.59 -5.18
CA ARG A 257 -3.29 8.95 -6.07
C ARG A 257 -3.22 9.57 -7.47
N HIS A 258 -4.34 10.10 -8.00
CA HIS A 258 -4.37 10.76 -9.32
C HIS A 258 -3.40 11.95 -9.45
N GLN A 259 -2.84 12.42 -8.33
CA GLN A 259 -1.96 13.59 -8.26
C GLN A 259 -0.47 13.24 -8.00
N ASN A 260 -0.12 11.95 -7.81
CA ASN A 260 1.27 11.47 -7.69
C ASN A 260 1.39 9.96 -7.99
N PRO A 261 1.51 9.54 -9.26
CA PRO A 261 1.53 8.12 -9.64
C PRO A 261 2.78 7.34 -9.21
N ALA A 262 3.79 8.00 -8.62
CA ALA A 262 5.10 7.41 -8.29
C ALA A 262 5.41 7.33 -6.78
N GLY A 263 4.51 7.75 -5.89
CA GLY A 263 4.73 7.75 -4.44
C GLY A 263 4.18 6.49 -3.74
N PRO A 264 4.81 5.99 -2.67
CA PRO A 264 4.28 4.84 -1.93
C PRO A 264 2.90 5.16 -1.35
N GLU A 265 2.09 4.11 -1.30
CA GLU A 265 0.62 4.14 -1.26
C GLU A 265 0.02 4.61 0.08
N ILE A 266 0.83 5.21 0.97
CA ILE A 266 0.43 5.73 2.30
C ILE A 266 1.28 6.91 2.77
N GLN A 267 1.49 7.92 1.92
CA GLN A 267 2.20 9.12 2.36
C GLN A 267 1.23 10.17 2.91
N PRO A 268 1.57 10.82 4.03
CA PRO A 268 0.90 12.05 4.44
C PRO A 268 1.09 13.14 3.41
N LEU A 269 0.08 13.98 3.31
CA LEU A 269 -0.03 14.99 2.27
C LEU A 269 -0.51 16.30 2.86
N ILE A 270 0.03 17.39 2.34
CA ILE A 270 -0.53 18.72 2.54
C ILE A 270 -0.84 19.30 1.17
N PHE A 271 -2.04 19.86 1.03
CA PHE A 271 -2.49 20.54 -0.16
C PHE A 271 -2.83 21.98 0.15
N ILE A 272 -2.45 22.88 -0.75
CA ILE A 272 -2.80 24.30 -0.72
C ILE A 272 -3.52 24.63 -2.03
N PHE A 273 -4.85 24.74 -1.98
CA PHE A 273 -5.69 25.00 -3.15
C PHE A 273 -6.14 26.46 -3.21
N PRO A 274 -6.15 27.11 -4.39
CA PRO A 274 -6.87 28.36 -4.58
C PRO A 274 -8.39 28.11 -4.49
N THR A 275 -9.08 28.73 -3.53
CA THR A 275 -10.50 28.45 -3.26
C THR A 275 -11.40 28.78 -4.44
N ALA A 276 -11.16 29.93 -5.08
CA ALA A 276 -11.94 30.38 -6.23
C ALA A 276 -11.79 29.43 -7.43
N ALA A 277 -10.56 29.06 -7.78
CA ALA A 277 -10.31 28.13 -8.88
C ALA A 277 -10.88 26.74 -8.61
N TYR A 278 -10.78 26.26 -7.36
CA TYR A 278 -11.35 24.96 -7.00
C TYR A 278 -12.88 24.96 -7.13
N ALA A 279 -13.55 25.97 -6.56
CA ALA A 279 -15.00 26.09 -6.63
C ALA A 279 -15.52 26.28 -8.06
N GLU A 280 -14.72 26.88 -8.95
CA GLU A 280 -15.07 27.07 -10.36
C GLU A 280 -15.14 25.76 -11.14
N ILE A 281 -14.16 24.87 -10.95
CA ILE A 281 -14.09 23.60 -11.70
C ILE A 281 -14.87 22.47 -11.00
N ASN A 282 -15.07 22.56 -9.69
CA ASN A 282 -15.67 21.51 -8.88
C ASN A 282 -16.77 22.07 -7.94
N PRO A 283 -18.06 21.93 -8.31
CA PRO A 283 -19.16 22.44 -7.49
C PRO A 283 -19.21 21.84 -6.08
N LEU A 284 -18.85 20.55 -5.92
CA LEU A 284 -18.78 19.91 -4.60
C LEU A 284 -17.70 20.56 -3.74
N ALA A 285 -16.56 20.93 -4.35
CA ALA A 285 -15.52 21.66 -3.62
C ALA A 285 -16.01 23.04 -3.17
N GLY A 286 -16.76 23.76 -4.01
CA GLY A 286 -17.42 25.01 -3.64
C GLY A 286 -18.34 24.85 -2.43
N GLU A 287 -19.17 23.81 -2.41
CA GLU A 287 -20.05 23.49 -1.27
C GLU A 287 -19.25 23.19 0.02
N ARG A 288 -18.17 22.40 -0.07
CA ARG A 288 -17.32 22.08 1.09
C ARG A 288 -16.55 23.29 1.61
N ILE A 289 -16.10 24.19 0.73
CA ILE A 289 -15.45 25.46 1.11
C ILE A 289 -16.43 26.34 1.88
N GLU A 290 -17.66 26.52 1.38
CA GLU A 290 -18.67 27.33 2.06
C GLU A 290 -19.12 26.69 3.38
N ALA A 291 -19.28 25.36 3.43
CA ALA A 291 -19.57 24.65 4.66
C ALA A 291 -18.47 24.86 5.70
N LEU A 292 -17.19 24.82 5.30
CA LEU A 292 -16.08 25.09 6.21
C LEU A 292 -16.10 26.54 6.70
N LYS A 293 -16.36 27.54 5.84
CA LYS A 293 -16.51 28.94 6.25
C LYS A 293 -17.55 29.12 7.35
N ILE A 294 -18.71 28.47 7.19
CA ILE A 294 -19.79 28.51 8.20
C ILE A 294 -19.33 27.88 9.51
N LEU A 295 -18.62 26.75 9.48
CA LEU A 295 -18.14 26.07 10.68
C LEU A 295 -17.00 26.80 11.39
N LEU A 296 -16.31 27.72 10.71
CA LEU A 296 -15.23 28.53 11.27
C LEU A 296 -15.70 29.87 11.86
N ASP A 297 -17.00 30.16 11.78
CA ASP A 297 -17.62 31.25 12.55
C ASP A 297 -17.55 30.94 14.05
N ASP A 298 -17.15 31.91 14.87
CA ASP A 298 -17.00 31.74 16.32
C ASP A 298 -18.31 31.36 17.03
N ASN A 299 -19.46 31.57 16.38
CA ASN A 299 -20.78 31.18 16.87
C ASN A 299 -21.24 29.80 16.38
N ALA A 300 -20.47 29.15 15.51
CA ALA A 300 -20.81 27.85 14.98
C ALA A 300 -20.76 26.79 16.08
N VAL A 301 -21.83 25.99 16.15
CA VAL A 301 -21.83 24.78 16.97
C VAL A 301 -21.47 23.62 16.07
N LEU A 302 -20.43 22.87 16.43
CA LEU A 302 -20.09 21.61 15.79
C LEU A 302 -21.18 20.58 16.12
N THR A 303 -22.30 20.61 15.40
CA THR A 303 -23.38 19.62 15.52
C THR A 303 -23.00 18.32 14.82
N GLY A 304 -23.70 17.21 15.10
CA GLY A 304 -23.53 15.93 14.41
C GLY A 304 -23.65 16.04 12.88
N GLY A 305 -23.08 15.08 12.13
CA GLY A 305 -23.06 15.05 10.66
C GLY A 305 -21.65 15.07 10.06
N GLU A 306 -21.55 15.09 8.73
CA GLU A 306 -20.25 15.13 8.02
C GLU A 306 -19.54 16.48 8.18
N LEU A 307 -18.22 16.44 8.33
CA LEU A 307 -17.35 17.61 8.26
C LEU A 307 -16.79 17.77 6.84
N PRO A 308 -16.63 19.01 6.35
CA PRO A 308 -16.09 19.26 5.02
C PRO A 308 -14.64 18.81 4.94
N VAL A 309 -14.33 18.04 3.91
CA VAL A 309 -12.97 17.59 3.58
C VAL A 309 -12.73 17.82 2.10
N LEU A 310 -11.56 18.37 1.77
CA LEU A 310 -11.01 18.42 0.42
C LEU A 310 -9.60 17.82 0.37
N PRO A 311 -9.23 17.15 -0.74
CA PRO A 311 -10.07 16.79 -1.90
C PRO A 311 -11.30 15.95 -1.56
N THR A 312 -12.27 15.91 -2.47
CA THR A 312 -13.54 15.19 -2.25
C THR A 312 -13.34 13.68 -2.32
N PHE A 313 -14.18 12.93 -1.58
CA PHE A 313 -14.19 11.46 -1.60
C PHE A 313 -15.53 10.97 -2.13
N ASN A 314 -15.51 10.02 -3.06
CA ASN A 314 -16.73 9.33 -3.51
C ASN A 314 -17.10 8.20 -2.53
N SER A 315 -17.26 8.55 -1.26
CA SER A 315 -17.57 7.66 -0.15
C SER A 315 -18.22 8.47 0.97
N ALA A 316 -18.98 7.80 1.83
CA ALA A 316 -19.58 8.47 2.98
C ALA A 316 -18.52 8.68 4.07
N GLN A 317 -18.57 9.84 4.73
CA GLN A 317 -17.84 10.05 5.97
C GLN A 317 -18.61 9.36 7.11
N ASP A 318 -18.33 8.07 7.33
CA ASP A 318 -19.11 7.22 8.26
C ASP A 318 -18.60 7.28 9.71
N LEU A 319 -17.43 7.87 9.93
CA LEU A 319 -16.84 8.06 11.24
C LEU A 319 -16.16 9.43 11.31
N ARG A 320 -16.38 10.12 12.43
CA ARG A 320 -15.50 11.21 12.86
C ARG A 320 -15.39 11.28 14.38
N GLY A 321 -14.29 11.86 14.84
CA GLY A 321 -14.08 12.19 16.25
C GLY A 321 -12.96 13.20 16.42
N GLN A 322 -12.76 13.66 17.64
CA GLN A 322 -11.68 14.58 18.01
C GLN A 322 -11.68 15.88 17.19
N ALA A 323 -12.88 16.38 16.85
CA ALA A 323 -13.03 17.60 16.07
C ALA A 323 -12.74 18.83 16.92
N LYS A 324 -11.68 19.57 16.57
CA LYS A 324 -11.25 20.77 17.32
C LYS A 324 -10.88 21.90 16.36
N PRO A 325 -11.25 23.15 16.68
CA PRO A 325 -10.68 24.32 16.02
C PRO A 325 -9.17 24.35 16.18
N LEU A 326 -8.48 24.71 15.10
CA LEU A 326 -7.04 24.87 15.08
C LEU A 326 -6.68 26.08 14.22
N ALA A 327 -5.96 27.04 14.81
CA ALA A 327 -5.45 28.21 14.11
C ALA A 327 -3.99 27.97 13.66
N PHE A 328 -3.61 28.58 12.55
CA PHE A 328 -2.24 28.67 12.05
C PHE A 328 -1.91 30.13 11.76
N GLN A 329 -0.67 30.47 11.38
CA GLN A 329 -0.22 31.86 11.42
C GLN A 329 -1.03 32.82 10.52
N VAL A 330 -1.67 32.30 9.48
CA VAL A 330 -2.36 33.08 8.45
C VAL A 330 -3.81 32.64 8.25
N GLY A 331 -4.39 31.88 9.18
CA GLY A 331 -5.76 31.41 9.07
C GLY A 331 -6.20 30.45 10.16
N ARG A 332 -7.33 29.79 9.91
CA ARG A 332 -7.97 28.88 10.87
C ARG A 332 -8.66 27.72 10.17
N GLY A 333 -8.87 26.64 10.90
CA GLY A 333 -9.50 25.44 10.39
C GLY A 333 -10.02 24.53 11.50
N LEU A 334 -10.46 23.35 11.08
CA LEU A 334 -10.84 22.25 11.96
C LEU A 334 -9.87 21.11 11.75
N ARG A 335 -9.32 20.57 12.84
CA ARG A 335 -8.66 19.27 12.84
C ARG A 335 -9.59 18.21 13.39
N PHE A 336 -9.55 17.01 12.83
CA PHE A 336 -10.37 15.89 13.28
C PHE A 336 -9.81 14.57 12.77
N ILE A 337 -10.35 13.49 13.31
CA ILE A 337 -10.04 12.12 12.92
C ILE A 337 -11.25 11.58 12.18
N THR A 338 -11.05 10.94 11.04
CA THR A 338 -12.16 10.47 10.22
C THR A 338 -11.81 9.22 9.43
N ARG A 339 -12.86 8.61 8.86
CA ARG A 339 -12.81 7.51 7.91
C ARG A 339 -13.86 7.74 6.83
N TYR A 340 -13.56 7.20 5.66
CA TYR A 340 -14.48 7.11 4.54
C TYR A 340 -14.74 5.65 4.16
N SER A 341 -16.02 5.31 3.96
CA SER A 341 -16.47 3.98 3.56
C SER A 341 -17.65 4.04 2.58
N GLN A 342 -17.77 3.03 1.71
CA GLN A 342 -18.92 2.87 0.80
C GLN A 342 -19.95 1.86 1.33
N GLY A 343 -19.69 1.25 2.49
CA GLY A 343 -20.58 0.24 3.05
C GLY A 343 -20.25 -0.12 4.48
N VAL A 344 -20.99 -1.11 5.00
CA VAL A 344 -20.79 -1.67 6.33
C VAL A 344 -19.44 -2.39 6.36
N ALA A 345 -18.50 -1.86 7.14
CA ALA A 345 -17.18 -2.47 7.30
C ALA A 345 -16.58 -2.10 8.66
N PRO A 346 -15.90 -3.04 9.34
CA PRO A 346 -15.22 -2.76 10.60
C PRO A 346 -14.20 -1.63 10.48
N VAL A 347 -14.06 -0.84 11.54
CA VAL A 347 -13.04 0.21 11.65
C VAL A 347 -11.73 -0.43 12.08
N VAL A 348 -10.70 -0.25 11.26
CA VAL A 348 -9.32 -0.71 11.49
C VAL A 348 -8.35 0.46 11.35
N ASN A 349 -7.16 0.37 11.93
CA ASN A 349 -6.13 1.42 11.88
C ASN A 349 -5.84 1.97 10.46
N PRO A 350 -5.66 1.12 9.43
CA PRO A 350 -5.48 1.59 8.05
C PRO A 350 -6.65 2.41 7.49
N GLY A 351 -7.86 2.29 8.07
CA GLY A 351 -9.05 2.97 7.60
C GLY A 351 -9.27 4.37 8.19
N VAL A 352 -8.51 4.77 9.22
CA VAL A 352 -8.67 6.07 9.89
C VAL A 352 -7.47 6.97 9.64
N PHE A 353 -7.73 8.28 9.61
CA PHE A 353 -6.68 9.27 9.39
C PHE A 353 -6.97 10.58 10.12
N TYR A 354 -5.89 11.30 10.41
CA TYR A 354 -5.92 12.68 10.84
C TYR A 354 -6.15 13.56 9.63
N THR A 355 -7.02 14.54 9.78
CA THR A 355 -7.07 15.63 8.83
C THR A 355 -7.24 16.99 9.48
N PHE A 356 -6.58 17.99 8.91
CA PHE A 356 -6.87 19.41 9.14
C PHE A 356 -7.40 20.03 7.86
N GLN A 357 -8.49 20.77 7.98
CA GLN A 357 -9.19 21.43 6.89
C GLN A 357 -9.36 22.90 7.28
N GLY A 358 -8.70 23.80 6.58
CA GLY A 358 -8.60 25.21 6.97
C GLY A 358 -8.62 26.18 5.81
N LEU A 359 -8.82 27.45 6.14
CA LEU A 359 -8.79 28.57 5.22
C LEU A 359 -7.79 29.61 5.72
N THR A 360 -7.13 30.30 4.78
CA THR A 360 -6.47 31.56 5.11
C THR A 360 -7.48 32.59 5.59
N GLU A 361 -7.04 33.61 6.34
CA GLU A 361 -7.94 34.61 6.93
C GLU A 361 -8.71 35.41 5.87
N ASP A 362 -8.13 35.60 4.69
CA ASP A 362 -8.77 36.22 3.52
C ASP A 362 -9.66 35.23 2.72
N GLY A 363 -9.67 33.95 3.09
CA GLY A 363 -10.40 32.88 2.44
C GLY A 363 -9.93 32.53 1.02
N SER A 364 -8.78 33.05 0.58
CA SER A 364 -8.26 32.86 -0.78
C SER A 364 -7.65 31.47 -1.01
N LEU A 365 -7.13 30.85 0.06
CA LEU A 365 -6.51 29.53 0.00
C LEU A 365 -7.17 28.56 0.97
N TYR A 366 -7.31 27.32 0.51
CA TYR A 366 -7.72 26.17 1.29
C TYR A 366 -6.50 25.34 1.66
N VAL A 367 -6.37 25.00 2.93
CA VAL A 367 -5.29 24.16 3.46
C VAL A 367 -5.87 22.83 3.90
N ALA A 368 -5.43 21.76 3.27
CA ALA A 368 -5.81 20.40 3.62
C ALA A 368 -4.58 19.60 4.04
N VAL A 369 -4.65 18.95 5.20
CA VAL A 369 -3.55 18.15 5.75
C VAL A 369 -4.10 16.75 6.02
N PHE A 370 -3.35 15.72 5.63
CA PHE A 370 -3.74 14.33 5.79
C PHE A 370 -2.57 13.53 6.35
N PHE A 371 -2.78 12.84 7.47
CA PHE A 371 -1.81 11.90 8.02
C PHE A 371 -2.50 10.58 8.37
N PRO A 372 -1.95 9.43 7.96
CA PRO A 372 -2.45 8.14 8.45
C PRO A 372 -2.32 8.11 9.98
N LEU A 373 -3.26 7.46 10.67
CA LEU A 373 -3.22 7.38 12.12
C LEU A 373 -3.28 5.93 12.58
N TYR A 374 -2.36 5.59 13.46
CA TYR A 374 -2.52 4.45 14.34
C TYR A 374 -3.27 4.90 15.59
N VAL A 375 -4.30 4.17 15.96
CA VAL A 375 -5.13 4.44 17.13
C VAL A 375 -5.10 3.19 18.01
N SER A 376 -4.56 3.34 19.21
CA SER A 376 -4.31 2.22 20.14
C SER A 376 -5.54 1.35 20.47
N VAL A 377 -6.76 1.87 20.34
CA VAL A 377 -8.01 1.13 20.61
C VAL A 377 -8.61 0.43 19.39
N LEU A 378 -8.06 0.68 18.19
CA LEU A 378 -8.55 0.07 16.96
C LEU A 378 -7.72 -1.16 16.59
N PRO A 379 -8.36 -2.19 16.01
CA PRO A 379 -7.64 -3.35 15.50
C PRO A 379 -6.83 -2.99 14.24
N ASN A 380 -5.76 -3.75 14.01
CA ASN A 380 -4.89 -3.61 12.85
C ASN A 380 -5.47 -4.22 11.57
N GLN A 381 -6.34 -5.23 11.72
CA GLN A 381 -6.95 -5.98 10.64
C GLN A 381 -8.42 -6.27 10.99
N ILE A 382 -9.21 -6.65 9.99
CA ILE A 382 -10.60 -7.03 10.19
C ILE A 382 -10.67 -8.28 11.06
N GLN A 383 -11.42 -8.19 12.16
CA GLN A 383 -11.64 -9.27 13.11
C GLN A 383 -13.13 -9.50 13.29
N VAL A 384 -13.80 -9.97 12.23
CA VAL A 384 -15.24 -10.31 12.25
C VAL A 384 -15.43 -11.76 11.87
N GLU A 385 -15.97 -12.54 12.80
CA GLU A 385 -16.30 -13.96 12.61
C GLU A 385 -17.76 -14.14 12.17
N ASP A 386 -18.68 -13.37 12.74
CA ASP A 386 -20.12 -13.40 12.43
C ASP A 386 -20.56 -12.08 11.78
N TRP A 387 -20.58 -12.08 10.45
CA TRP A 387 -20.97 -10.92 9.64
C TRP A 387 -22.45 -10.57 9.78
N ASP A 388 -23.33 -11.54 10.04
CA ASP A 388 -24.77 -11.28 10.17
C ASP A 388 -25.06 -10.55 11.48
N ALA A 389 -24.45 -11.00 12.59
CA ALA A 389 -24.52 -10.31 13.87
C ALA A 389 -23.87 -8.92 13.83
N PHE A 390 -22.72 -8.78 13.17
CA PHE A 390 -22.07 -7.49 12.96
C PHE A 390 -22.97 -6.51 12.18
N ASN A 391 -23.57 -6.95 11.07
CA ASN A 391 -24.45 -6.11 10.26
C ASN A 391 -25.69 -5.65 11.03
N GLN A 392 -26.28 -6.51 11.88
CA GLN A 392 -27.42 -6.15 12.72
C GLN A 392 -27.09 -5.11 13.80
N SER A 393 -25.85 -5.10 14.28
CA SER A 393 -25.37 -4.20 15.35
C SER A 393 -24.52 -3.03 14.86
N TYR A 394 -24.36 -2.86 13.54
CA TYR A 394 -23.41 -1.93 12.94
C TYR A 394 -23.56 -0.47 13.42
N LEU A 395 -24.78 0.02 13.56
CA LEU A 395 -25.03 1.41 13.99
C LEU A 395 -24.59 1.64 15.45
N GLU A 396 -24.83 0.66 16.33
CA GLU A 396 -24.37 0.71 17.73
C GLU A 396 -22.84 0.61 17.79
N TYR A 397 -22.26 -0.30 17.00
CA TYR A 397 -20.80 -0.44 16.85
C TYR A 397 -20.14 0.89 16.42
N MET A 398 -20.64 1.55 15.38
CA MET A 398 -20.07 2.82 14.90
C MET A 398 -20.22 3.94 15.94
N THR A 399 -21.34 3.97 16.68
CA THR A 399 -21.56 4.94 17.77
C THR A 399 -20.56 4.73 18.91
N ASP A 400 -20.29 3.48 19.29
CA ASP A 400 -19.31 3.12 20.31
C ASP A 400 -17.87 3.47 19.86
N ILE A 401 -17.49 3.13 18.62
CA ILE A 401 -16.16 3.50 18.10
C ILE A 401 -15.96 5.01 18.07
N ALA A 402 -16.95 5.78 17.59
CA ALA A 402 -16.88 7.25 17.60
C ALA A 402 -16.72 7.80 19.02
N THR A 403 -17.50 7.26 19.96
CA THR A 403 -17.46 7.65 21.38
C THR A 403 -16.10 7.34 22.01
N ARG A 404 -15.50 6.18 21.71
CA ARG A 404 -14.15 5.81 22.17
C ARG A 404 -13.10 6.77 21.61
N ILE A 405 -13.10 7.04 20.31
CA ILE A 405 -12.14 7.97 19.67
C ILE A 405 -12.25 9.38 20.28
N GLU A 406 -13.47 9.85 20.55
CA GLU A 406 -13.71 11.17 21.16
C GLU A 406 -13.10 11.29 22.58
N MET A 407 -13.02 10.19 23.32
CA MET A 407 -12.48 10.17 24.69
C MET A 407 -10.96 9.96 24.77
N LEU A 408 -10.28 9.65 23.66
CA LEU A 408 -8.84 9.41 23.66
C LEU A 408 -8.02 10.69 23.93
N GLU A 409 -6.90 10.52 24.62
CA GLU A 409 -5.93 11.59 24.79
C GLU A 409 -5.02 11.70 23.54
N PRO A 410 -4.42 12.88 23.29
CA PRO A 410 -3.53 13.09 22.12
C PRO A 410 -2.43 12.03 21.93
N GLY A 411 -1.88 11.49 23.02
CA GLY A 411 -0.83 10.47 22.99
C GLY A 411 -1.32 9.03 22.74
N ASN A 412 -2.62 8.81 22.60
CA ASN A 412 -3.19 7.51 22.18
C ASN A 412 -3.21 7.32 20.66
N PHE A 413 -2.72 8.32 19.94
CA PHE A 413 -2.57 8.37 18.49
C PHE A 413 -1.10 8.35 18.13
N GLU A 414 -0.77 7.64 17.06
CA GLU A 414 0.56 7.66 16.47
C GLU A 414 0.41 7.99 14.98
N PRO A 415 0.97 9.12 14.51
CA PRO A 415 1.72 10.14 15.25
C PRO A 415 0.88 10.86 16.31
N ASP A 416 1.56 11.36 17.34
CA ASP A 416 0.94 12.13 18.42
C ASP A 416 0.21 13.37 17.88
N LEU A 417 -1.02 13.60 18.33
CA LEU A 417 -1.83 14.71 17.81
C LEU A 417 -1.26 16.09 18.15
N GLU A 418 -0.52 16.26 19.25
CA GLU A 418 0.13 17.53 19.55
C GLU A 418 1.25 17.84 18.53
N CYS A 419 1.96 16.81 18.05
CA CYS A 419 2.96 16.97 16.99
C CYS A 419 2.32 17.39 15.66
N LEU A 420 1.20 16.77 15.29
CA LEU A 420 0.44 17.11 14.08
C LEU A 420 -0.16 18.52 14.18
N ASP A 421 -0.76 18.85 15.33
CA ASP A 421 -1.32 20.19 15.58
C ASP A 421 -0.20 21.26 15.57
N ALA A 422 0.99 20.94 16.07
CA ALA A 422 2.15 21.86 16.05
C ALA A 422 2.66 22.12 14.63
N LEU A 423 2.73 21.08 13.78
CA LEU A 423 3.04 21.25 12.35
C LEU A 423 2.07 22.25 11.72
N VAL A 424 0.76 22.05 11.89
CA VAL A 424 -0.24 22.94 11.30
C VAL A 424 -0.10 24.36 11.83
N ARG A 425 0.05 24.55 13.16
CA ARG A 425 0.23 25.87 13.78
C ARG A 425 1.45 26.62 13.23
N SER A 426 2.52 25.90 12.89
CA SER A 426 3.75 26.49 12.37
C SER A 426 3.59 27.06 10.96
N MET A 427 2.54 26.67 10.23
CA MET A 427 2.38 27.00 8.82
C MET A 427 2.26 28.50 8.57
N THR A 428 3.14 28.99 7.70
CA THR A 428 3.17 30.34 7.14
C THR A 428 2.87 30.27 5.66
N ILE A 429 2.11 31.23 5.14
CA ILE A 429 1.87 31.38 3.70
C ILE A 429 2.05 32.86 3.35
N ASP A 430 3.03 33.17 2.52
CA ASP A 430 3.15 34.47 1.87
C ASP A 430 2.24 34.48 0.64
N THR A 431 1.06 35.10 0.77
CA THR A 431 0.09 35.17 -0.33
C THR A 431 0.56 36.04 -1.49
N SER A 432 1.62 36.85 -1.31
CA SER A 432 2.16 37.71 -2.37
C SER A 432 3.03 36.96 -3.38
N SER A 433 3.55 35.78 -3.03
CA SER A 433 4.37 34.95 -3.92
C SER A 433 3.58 33.97 -4.79
N LEU A 434 2.29 33.74 -4.47
CA LEU A 434 1.42 32.75 -5.13
C LEU A 434 0.57 33.30 -6.28
N THR A 435 0.60 34.62 -6.53
CA THR A 435 -0.17 35.28 -7.61
C THR A 435 0.63 35.50 -8.89
N ARG A 436 1.59 34.64 -9.23
CA ARG A 436 2.54 34.89 -10.33
C ARG A 436 2.27 34.12 -11.61
#